data_AF-A0A0A1WW30-F1
#
_entry.id   AF-A0A0A1WW30-F1
#
_cell.length_a   1.000
_cell.length_b   1.000
_cell.length_c   1.000
_cell.angle_alpha   90.00
_cell.angle_beta   90.00
_cell.angle_gamma   90.00
#
_symmetry.space_group_name_H-M   'P 1'
#
loop_
_entity.id
_entity.type
_entity.pdbx_description
1 polymer ?
#
loop_
_entity_poly.entity_id
_entity_poly.type
_entity_poly.pdbx_seq_one_letter_code
_entity_poly.pdbx_strand_id
1 'polypeptide(L)'
;TCYKVSTRMETLLVTLALLAALIALVYKYLTWHHGVFKKLGLTGPKPNIFLGNFPSAITGKRPLVYDVDKIYSKYKRTNRAIGVFLTRNPQILILDPELAQDVLVKNFGKFRGNLAANWIYDRNADKLAAQNPFFTSDDSWKTKRAEVVTGLTQNKLSSAFPILKNCAEKLSKYLEEKTAQGNAVIETKNVCIYIYIYNCKILSFIRILNPYRREIRVLRAKVR
;
A
#
# COMPACT_ATOMS: atom_id res chain seq x y z
N THR A 1 -60.62 11.50 10.96
CA THR A 1 -59.76 10.67 10.07
C THR A 1 -59.02 11.51 9.04
N CYS A 2 -59.68 12.47 8.37
CA CYS A 2 -59.09 13.35 7.35
C CYS A 2 -57.88 14.18 7.84
N TYR A 3 -57.97 14.80 9.03
CA TYR A 3 -56.88 15.61 9.60
C TYR A 3 -55.58 14.82 9.83
N LYS A 4 -55.69 13.56 10.26
CA LYS A 4 -54.57 12.65 10.56
C LYS A 4 -53.86 12.15 9.28
N VAL A 5 -54.58 12.15 8.16
CA VAL A 5 -54.04 11.83 6.82
C VAL A 5 -53.27 13.04 6.26
N SER A 6 -53.78 14.26 6.43
CA SER A 6 -53.09 15.49 6.03
C SER A 6 -51.73 15.66 6.72
N THR A 7 -51.67 15.46 8.04
CA THR A 7 -50.42 15.56 8.80
C THR A 7 -49.41 14.48 8.42
N ARG A 8 -49.87 13.25 8.08
CA ARG A 8 -49.00 12.19 7.57
C ARG A 8 -48.43 12.51 6.19
N MET A 9 -49.20 13.16 5.33
CA MET A 9 -48.74 13.56 4.00
C MET A 9 -47.69 14.67 4.09
N GLU A 10 -47.89 15.66 4.97
CA GLU A 10 -46.92 16.73 5.23
C GLU A 10 -45.60 16.20 5.80
N THR A 11 -45.63 15.28 6.77
CA THR A 11 -44.40 14.69 7.31
C THR A 11 -43.66 13.84 6.27
N LEU A 12 -44.36 13.15 5.38
CA LEU A 12 -43.75 12.41 4.27
C LEU A 12 -43.07 13.35 3.26
N LEU A 13 -43.69 14.49 2.94
CA LEU A 13 -43.09 15.49 2.05
C LEU A 13 -41.84 16.14 2.68
N VAL A 14 -41.90 16.50 3.96
CA VAL A 14 -40.76 17.08 4.68
C VAL A 14 -39.61 16.07 4.77
N THR A 15 -39.88 14.81 5.07
CA THR A 15 -38.84 13.77 5.14
C THR A 15 -38.19 13.49 3.79
N LEU A 16 -38.96 13.45 2.69
CA LEU A 16 -38.42 13.33 1.33
C LEU A 16 -37.58 14.54 0.93
N ALA A 17 -38.01 15.76 1.28
CA ALA A 17 -37.25 16.98 0.99
C ALA A 17 -35.90 17.01 1.74
N LEU A 18 -35.89 16.61 3.02
CA LEU A 18 -34.66 16.49 3.81
C LEU A 18 -33.73 15.41 3.24
N LEU A 19 -34.27 14.27 2.80
CA LEU A 19 -33.48 13.22 2.16
C LEU A 19 -32.87 13.70 0.84
N ALA A 20 -33.63 14.39 0.00
CA ALA A 20 -33.14 14.96 -1.25
C ALA A 20 -32.03 16.00 -1.02
N ALA A 21 -32.20 16.88 -0.02
CA ALA A 21 -31.19 17.84 0.38
C ALA A 21 -29.91 17.16 0.87
N LEU A 22 -30.04 16.11 1.68
CA LEU A 22 -28.91 15.31 2.15
C LEU A 22 -28.17 14.65 0.98
N ILE A 23 -28.88 14.04 0.02
CA ILE A 23 -28.28 13.42 -1.17
C ILE A 23 -27.54 14.48 -2.01
N ALA A 24 -28.13 15.66 -2.20
CA ALA A 24 -27.50 16.75 -2.94
C ALA A 24 -26.23 17.26 -2.25
N LEU A 25 -26.25 17.40 -0.92
CA LEU A 25 -25.08 17.79 -0.12
C LEU A 25 -23.97 16.73 -0.20
N VAL A 26 -24.33 15.45 -0.06
CA VAL A 26 -23.38 14.33 -0.21
C VAL A 26 -22.79 14.31 -1.62
N TYR A 27 -23.61 14.45 -2.65
CA TYR A 27 -23.15 14.47 -4.04
C TYR A 27 -22.18 15.63 -4.29
N LYS A 28 -22.51 16.84 -3.81
CA LYS A 28 -21.65 18.01 -3.94
C LYS A 28 -20.33 17.80 -3.19
N TYR A 29 -20.37 17.28 -1.96
CA TYR A 29 -19.18 16.95 -1.18
C TYR A 29 -18.28 15.94 -1.90
N LEU A 30 -18.86 14.89 -2.49
CA LEU A 30 -18.10 13.87 -3.22
C LEU A 30 -17.47 14.45 -4.49
N THR A 31 -18.14 15.35 -5.22
CA THR A 31 -17.70 15.79 -6.55
C THR A 31 -16.94 17.12 -6.59
N TRP A 32 -16.90 17.89 -5.50
CA TRP A 32 -16.36 19.27 -5.47
C TRP A 32 -14.91 19.41 -5.98
N HIS A 33 -14.12 18.34 -5.86
CA HIS A 33 -12.66 18.34 -6.06
C HIS A 33 -12.27 17.79 -7.44
N HIS A 34 -13.24 17.26 -8.21
CA HIS A 34 -12.96 16.66 -9.52
C HIS A 34 -12.40 17.66 -10.54
N GLY A 35 -12.60 18.96 -10.31
CA GLY A 35 -12.08 20.03 -11.17
C GLY A 35 -10.62 20.44 -10.90
N VAL A 36 -9.94 19.90 -9.88
CA VAL A 36 -8.58 20.33 -9.49
C VAL A 36 -7.59 20.20 -10.65
N PHE A 37 -7.58 19.06 -11.36
CA PHE A 37 -6.64 18.86 -12.47
C PHE A 37 -6.92 19.73 -13.68
N LYS A 38 -8.19 20.04 -13.94
CA LYS A 38 -8.57 20.99 -15.01
C LYS A 38 -7.99 22.38 -14.74
N LYS A 39 -7.94 22.82 -13.47
CA LYS A 39 -7.29 24.08 -13.06
C LYS A 39 -5.77 24.05 -13.19
N LEU A 40 -5.15 22.87 -13.03
CA LEU A 40 -3.71 22.65 -13.18
C LEU A 40 -3.26 22.38 -14.63
N GLY A 41 -4.18 22.42 -15.60
CA GLY A 41 -3.87 22.10 -17.00
C GLY A 41 -3.57 20.62 -17.26
N LEU A 42 -3.91 19.74 -16.31
CA LEU A 42 -3.70 18.29 -16.43
C LEU A 42 -4.96 17.60 -16.94
N THR A 43 -4.77 16.69 -17.90
CA THR A 43 -5.80 15.78 -18.39
C THR A 43 -5.86 14.52 -17.51
N GLY A 44 -6.93 13.74 -17.63
CA GLY A 44 -7.04 12.48 -16.90
C GLY A 44 -8.39 11.80 -17.07
N PRO A 45 -8.50 10.52 -16.66
CA PRO A 45 -9.78 9.81 -16.66
C PRO A 45 -10.76 10.45 -15.67
N LYS A 46 -12.03 10.58 -16.08
CA LYS A 46 -13.10 11.04 -15.18
C LYS A 46 -13.21 10.08 -13.97
N PRO A 47 -13.13 10.56 -12.72
CA PRO A 47 -13.22 9.70 -11.56
C PRO A 47 -14.64 9.17 -11.35
N ASN A 48 -14.75 7.95 -10.86
CA ASN A 48 -15.97 7.45 -10.25
C ASN A 48 -16.20 8.20 -8.93
N ILE A 49 -17.46 8.56 -8.65
CA ILE A 49 -17.87 9.38 -7.51
C ILE A 49 -17.43 8.76 -6.17
N PHE A 50 -17.49 7.44 -6.02
CA PHE A 50 -17.14 6.76 -4.78
C PHE A 50 -15.73 6.15 -4.81
N LEU A 51 -15.36 5.60 -5.96
CA LEU A 51 -14.17 4.75 -6.08
C LEU A 51 -12.96 5.45 -6.70
N GLY A 52 -13.13 6.69 -7.18
CA GLY A 52 -12.10 7.39 -7.94
C GLY A 52 -11.79 6.69 -9.27
N ASN A 53 -10.52 6.67 -9.66
CA ASN A 53 -10.07 6.01 -10.90
C ASN A 53 -9.63 4.56 -10.68
N PHE A 54 -9.52 4.12 -9.43
CA PHE A 54 -8.95 2.83 -9.06
C PHE A 54 -9.96 1.98 -8.25
N PRO A 55 -11.03 1.48 -8.88
CA PRO A 55 -12.09 0.76 -8.17
C PRO A 55 -11.61 -0.50 -7.46
N SER A 56 -10.59 -1.17 -7.98
CA SER A 56 -10.06 -2.39 -7.41
C SER A 56 -9.36 -2.15 -6.07
N ALA A 57 -8.94 -0.91 -5.78
CA ALA A 57 -8.37 -0.52 -4.48
C ALA A 57 -9.32 -0.78 -3.31
N ILE A 58 -10.63 -0.58 -3.55
CA ILE A 58 -11.67 -0.75 -2.52
C ILE A 58 -12.37 -2.10 -2.68
N THR A 59 -12.71 -2.49 -3.91
CA THR A 59 -13.51 -3.70 -4.12
C THR A 59 -12.71 -4.99 -3.91
N GLY A 60 -11.37 -4.95 -4.00
CA GLY A 60 -10.51 -6.13 -3.83
C GLY A 60 -10.67 -7.21 -4.91
N LYS A 61 -11.52 -6.99 -5.92
CA LYS A 61 -11.79 -7.95 -7.02
C LYS A 61 -10.54 -8.30 -7.83
N ARG A 62 -9.55 -7.40 -7.88
CA ARG A 62 -8.27 -7.60 -8.54
C ARG A 62 -7.20 -6.70 -7.93
N PRO A 63 -5.91 -6.99 -8.14
CA PRO A 63 -4.84 -6.10 -7.72
C PRO A 63 -4.96 -4.70 -8.34
N LEU A 64 -4.68 -3.67 -7.52
CA LEU A 64 -4.69 -2.25 -7.92
C LEU A 64 -3.88 -1.97 -9.20
N VAL A 65 -2.76 -2.68 -9.38
CA VAL A 65 -1.84 -2.49 -10.51
C VAL A 65 -2.53 -2.67 -11.86
N TYR A 66 -3.58 -3.48 -11.96
CA TYR A 66 -4.33 -3.64 -13.22
C TYR A 66 -5.17 -2.42 -13.58
N ASP A 67 -5.67 -1.66 -12.59
CA ASP A 67 -6.32 -0.37 -12.86
C ASP A 67 -5.29 0.66 -13.31
N VAL A 68 -4.12 0.68 -12.65
CA VAL A 68 -3.00 1.56 -13.01
C VAL A 68 -2.51 1.27 -14.42
N ASP A 69 -2.26 0.01 -14.77
CA ASP A 69 -1.78 -0.39 -16.10
C ASP A 69 -2.78 -0.01 -17.20
N LYS A 70 -4.09 -0.24 -16.97
CA LYS A 70 -5.13 0.15 -17.92
C LYS A 70 -5.11 1.65 -18.19
N ILE A 71 -4.95 2.47 -17.15
CA ILE A 71 -4.86 3.93 -17.28
C ILE A 71 -3.54 4.32 -17.94
N TYR A 72 -2.41 3.79 -17.47
CA TYR A 72 -1.08 4.05 -18.01
C TYR A 72 -1.02 3.76 -19.52
N SER A 73 -1.43 2.57 -19.93
CA SER A 73 -1.44 2.15 -21.32
C SER A 73 -2.31 3.02 -22.22
N LYS A 74 -3.38 3.62 -21.69
CA LYS A 74 -4.25 4.55 -22.41
C LYS A 74 -3.62 5.93 -22.64
N TYR A 75 -2.90 6.46 -21.65
CA TYR A 75 -2.43 7.87 -21.68
C TYR A 75 -0.94 8.04 -21.96
N LYS A 76 -0.10 7.00 -21.81
CA LYS A 76 1.37 7.10 -21.92
C LYS A 76 1.88 7.64 -23.25
N ARG A 77 1.08 7.54 -24.32
CA ARG A 77 1.46 8.01 -25.67
C ARG A 77 1.12 9.49 -25.91
N THR A 78 0.22 10.06 -25.13
CA THR A 78 -0.34 11.40 -25.36
C THR A 78 0.02 12.39 -24.27
N ASN A 79 0.38 11.92 -23.08
CA ASN A 79 0.58 12.76 -21.91
C ASN A 79 1.82 12.31 -21.13
N ARG A 80 2.58 13.27 -20.61
CA ARG A 80 3.74 13.01 -19.73
C ARG A 80 3.32 12.73 -18.28
N ALA A 81 2.20 13.32 -17.86
CA ALA A 81 1.56 13.11 -16.58
C ALA A 81 0.05 13.35 -16.71
N ILE A 82 -0.73 12.72 -15.84
CA ILE A 82 -2.18 12.87 -15.78
C ILE A 82 -2.67 13.00 -14.35
N GLY A 83 -3.82 13.64 -14.17
CA GLY A 83 -4.55 13.66 -12.91
C GLY A 83 -5.37 12.39 -12.71
N VAL A 84 -5.27 11.80 -11.53
CA VAL A 84 -6.05 10.64 -11.11
C VAL A 84 -6.54 10.83 -9.67
N PHE A 85 -7.55 10.08 -9.28
CA PHE A 85 -8.10 10.09 -7.93
C PHE A 85 -8.03 8.68 -7.35
N LEU A 86 -7.32 8.54 -6.24
CA LEU A 86 -7.47 7.38 -5.37
C LEU A 86 -8.56 7.71 -4.37
N THR A 87 -9.73 7.12 -4.56
CA THR A 87 -10.97 7.53 -3.87
C THR A 87 -11.26 9.01 -4.11
N ARG A 88 -11.10 9.87 -3.10
CA ARG A 88 -11.24 11.34 -3.19
C ARG A 88 -9.91 12.09 -3.14
N ASN A 89 -8.80 11.38 -3.04
CA ASN A 89 -7.48 12.00 -2.94
C ASN A 89 -6.93 12.26 -4.34
N PRO A 90 -6.74 13.53 -4.75
CA PRO A 90 -6.13 13.85 -6.03
C PRO A 90 -4.65 13.43 -6.02
N GLN A 91 -4.23 12.72 -7.06
CA GLN A 91 -2.86 12.29 -7.29
C GLN A 91 -2.45 12.56 -8.74
N ILE A 92 -1.16 12.79 -8.97
CA ILE A 92 -0.60 12.90 -10.32
C ILE A 92 0.06 11.57 -10.65
N LEU A 93 -0.39 10.92 -11.72
CA LEU A 93 0.26 9.74 -12.26
C LEU A 93 1.27 10.18 -13.32
N ILE A 94 2.55 9.94 -13.05
CA ILE A 94 3.66 10.22 -13.96
C ILE A 94 3.74 9.08 -14.98
N LEU A 95 3.81 9.44 -16.26
CA LEU A 95 3.83 8.50 -17.39
C LEU A 95 5.17 8.53 -18.14
N ASP A 96 5.95 9.61 -17.99
CA ASP A 96 7.23 9.82 -18.65
C ASP A 96 8.41 9.49 -17.71
N PRO A 97 9.37 8.64 -18.13
CA PRO A 97 10.55 8.31 -17.34
C PRO A 97 11.44 9.53 -17.00
N GLU A 98 11.54 10.54 -17.87
CA GLU A 98 12.32 11.74 -17.57
C GLU A 98 11.70 12.53 -16.41
N LEU A 99 10.38 12.66 -16.42
CA LEU A 99 9.64 13.30 -15.34
C LEU A 99 9.72 12.47 -14.05
N ALA A 100 9.71 11.15 -14.16
CA ALA A 100 9.91 10.27 -13.02
C ALA A 100 11.32 10.46 -12.40
N GLN A 101 12.36 10.58 -13.23
CA GLN A 101 13.71 10.88 -12.76
C GLN A 101 13.78 12.25 -12.08
N ASP A 102 13.12 13.26 -12.62
CA ASP A 102 13.07 14.60 -12.04
C ASP A 102 12.44 14.60 -10.65
N VAL A 103 11.37 13.83 -10.44
CA VAL A 103 10.66 13.72 -9.16
C VAL A 103 11.40 12.84 -8.15
N LEU A 104 11.80 11.64 -8.58
CA LEU A 104 12.36 10.61 -7.70
C LEU A 104 13.84 10.81 -7.37
N VAL A 105 14.58 11.55 -8.22
CA VAL A 105 16.03 11.75 -8.07
C VAL A 105 16.38 13.22 -7.94
N LYS A 106 16.19 14.01 -9.01
CA LYS A 106 16.74 15.38 -9.07
C LYS A 106 16.11 16.30 -8.02
N ASN A 107 14.79 16.22 -7.86
CA ASN A 107 14.02 17.04 -6.92
C ASN A 107 13.47 16.25 -5.75
N PHE A 108 14.05 15.09 -5.40
CA PHE A 108 13.58 14.26 -4.29
C PHE A 108 13.40 15.05 -2.98
N GLY A 109 14.23 16.09 -2.76
CA GLY A 109 14.11 17.00 -1.64
C GLY A 109 12.73 17.64 -1.45
N LYS A 110 11.97 17.84 -2.54
CA LYS A 110 10.60 18.40 -2.55
C LYS A 110 9.52 17.31 -2.47
N PHE A 111 9.87 16.05 -2.70
CA PHE A 111 8.95 14.91 -2.80
C PHE A 111 9.30 13.82 -1.76
N ARG A 112 9.58 14.23 -0.52
CA ARG A 112 9.96 13.31 0.58
C ARG A 112 8.79 12.61 1.26
N GLY A 113 7.57 13.06 0.98
CA GLY A 113 6.35 12.50 1.55
C GLY A 113 6.04 11.11 0.96
N ASN A 114 5.68 10.17 1.84
CA ASN A 114 5.25 8.83 1.48
C ASN A 114 3.79 8.62 1.87
N LEU A 115 2.92 8.37 0.89
CA LEU A 115 1.49 8.13 1.12
C LEU A 115 1.22 6.93 2.03
N ALA A 116 2.08 5.91 1.99
CA ALA A 116 1.92 4.72 2.82
C ALA A 116 2.12 5.01 4.31
N ALA A 117 2.78 6.12 4.67
CA ALA A 117 2.90 6.53 6.07
C ALA A 117 1.55 6.85 6.72
N ASN A 118 0.56 7.23 5.91
CA ASN A 118 -0.80 7.51 6.38
C ASN A 118 -1.65 6.25 6.54
N TRP A 119 -1.15 5.07 6.16
CA TRP A 119 -1.86 3.81 6.33
C TRP A 119 -1.71 3.23 7.74
N ILE A 120 -0.74 3.72 8.51
CA ILE A 120 -0.58 3.35 9.92
C ILE A 120 -1.42 4.31 10.77
N TYR A 121 -2.59 3.85 11.20
CA TYR A 121 -3.48 4.62 12.05
C TYR A 121 -2.95 4.79 13.48
N ASP A 122 -2.45 3.69 14.07
CA ASP A 122 -1.87 3.69 15.42
C ASP A 122 -0.44 3.15 15.38
N ARG A 123 0.51 4.07 15.51
CA ARG A 123 1.95 3.80 15.52
C ARG A 123 2.41 3.12 16.82
N ASN A 124 1.63 3.22 17.90
CA ASN A 124 1.91 2.56 19.17
C ASN A 124 1.40 1.10 19.17
N ALA A 125 0.28 0.85 18.49
CA ALA A 125 -0.24 -0.50 18.29
C ALA A 125 0.67 -1.35 17.39
N ASP A 126 1.14 -0.79 16.27
CA ASP A 126 2.06 -1.47 15.35
C ASP A 126 3.44 -0.79 15.31
N LYS A 127 4.25 -1.08 16.33
CA LYS A 127 5.62 -0.57 16.45
C LYS A 127 6.53 -1.04 15.31
N LEU A 128 6.26 -2.20 14.69
CA LEU A 128 7.09 -2.74 13.60
C LEU A 128 6.83 -1.96 12.32
N ALA A 129 5.56 -1.77 11.96
CA ALA A 129 5.20 -0.95 10.81
C ALA A 129 5.67 0.50 11.01
N ALA A 130 5.55 1.04 12.23
CA ALA A 130 5.96 2.40 12.57
C ALA A 130 7.47 2.66 12.37
N GLN A 131 8.31 1.62 12.44
CA GLN A 131 9.76 1.71 12.24
C GLN A 131 10.19 1.34 10.82
N ASN A 132 9.29 0.83 10.00
CA ASN A 132 9.61 0.40 8.65
C ASN A 132 9.75 1.62 7.71
N PRO A 133 10.87 1.77 6.98
CA PRO A 133 11.03 2.83 5.98
C PRO A 133 9.88 2.90 4.97
N PHE A 134 9.26 1.78 4.60
CA PHE A 134 8.14 1.77 3.63
C PHE A 134 6.87 2.45 4.14
N PHE A 135 6.73 2.66 5.45
CA PHE A 135 5.57 3.33 6.07
C PHE A 135 5.97 4.57 6.87
N THR A 136 7.12 5.18 6.56
CA THR A 136 7.55 6.45 7.14
C THR A 136 7.82 7.47 6.04
N SER A 137 7.86 8.75 6.41
CA SER A 137 8.12 9.89 5.52
C SER A 137 9.26 10.75 6.07
N ASP A 138 9.82 11.61 5.21
CA ASP A 138 10.73 12.69 5.58
C ASP A 138 11.98 12.22 6.37
N ASP A 139 12.34 12.92 7.45
CA ASP A 139 13.55 12.63 8.22
C ASP A 139 13.47 11.29 8.97
N SER A 140 12.26 10.86 9.35
CA SER A 140 12.05 9.53 9.91
C SER A 140 12.41 8.44 8.89
N TRP A 141 11.92 8.59 7.65
CA TRP A 141 12.30 7.69 6.56
C TRP A 141 13.80 7.69 6.32
N LYS A 142 14.44 8.87 6.28
CA LYS A 142 15.88 9.01 6.06
C LYS A 142 16.68 8.25 7.12
N THR A 143 16.29 8.40 8.38
CA THR A 143 16.94 7.75 9.53
C THR A 143 16.76 6.23 9.47
N LYS A 144 15.52 5.76 9.29
CA LYS A 144 15.21 4.32 9.24
C LYS A 144 15.80 3.62 8.03
N ARG A 145 15.83 4.29 6.87
CA ARG A 145 16.52 3.79 5.69
C ARG A 145 18.02 3.65 5.94
N ALA A 146 18.65 4.63 6.57
CA ALA A 146 20.08 4.56 6.89
C ALA A 146 20.39 3.35 7.79
N GLU A 147 19.58 3.11 8.83
CA GLU A 147 19.69 1.92 9.69
C GLU A 147 19.64 0.62 8.86
N VAL A 148 18.63 0.46 8.00
CA VAL A 148 18.44 -0.76 7.19
C VAL A 148 19.57 -0.97 6.17
N VAL A 149 19.99 0.08 5.47
CA VAL A 149 20.99 -0.01 4.39
C VAL A 149 22.36 -0.46 4.92
N THR A 150 22.71 -0.14 6.16
CA THR A 150 23.98 -0.63 6.77
C THR A 150 24.06 -2.15 6.86
N GLY A 151 22.91 -2.83 6.95
CA GLY A 151 22.83 -4.29 6.95
C GLY A 151 22.92 -4.94 5.57
N LEU A 152 22.79 -4.15 4.49
CA LEU A 152 22.72 -4.62 3.10
C LEU A 152 23.99 -4.28 2.30
N THR A 153 25.11 -4.08 2.98
CA THR A 153 26.41 -3.88 2.31
C THR A 153 26.91 -5.17 1.67
N GLN A 154 27.75 -5.05 0.64
CA GLN A 154 28.34 -6.20 -0.05
C GLN A 154 28.98 -7.20 0.92
N ASN A 155 29.76 -6.71 1.90
CA ASN A 155 30.41 -7.58 2.89
C ASN A 155 29.41 -8.36 3.75
N LYS A 156 28.30 -7.73 4.14
CA LYS A 156 27.23 -8.40 4.90
C LYS A 156 26.51 -9.43 4.05
N LEU A 157 26.19 -9.10 2.80
CA LEU A 157 25.57 -10.03 1.85
C LEU A 157 26.48 -11.24 1.56
N SER A 158 27.76 -11.01 1.30
CA SER A 158 28.76 -12.09 1.11
C SER A 158 28.87 -12.98 2.34
N SER A 159 28.84 -12.41 3.55
CA SER A 159 28.87 -13.20 4.80
C SER A 159 27.60 -14.03 5.02
N ALA A 160 26.45 -13.59 4.50
CA ALA A 160 25.18 -14.30 4.59
C ALA A 160 25.02 -15.38 3.51
N PHE A 161 25.80 -15.29 2.41
CA PHE A 161 25.69 -16.19 1.27
C PHE A 161 25.77 -17.69 1.61
N PRO A 162 26.70 -18.17 2.47
CA PRO A 162 26.74 -19.59 2.83
C PRO A 162 25.44 -20.08 3.46
N ILE A 163 24.76 -19.20 4.20
CA ILE A 163 23.50 -19.51 4.85
C ILE A 163 22.36 -19.57 3.82
N LEU A 164 22.32 -18.61 2.90
CA LEU A 164 21.37 -18.61 1.77
C LEU A 164 21.54 -19.88 0.92
N LYS A 165 22.79 -20.26 0.63
CA LYS A 165 23.14 -21.48 -0.11
C LYS A 165 22.61 -22.73 0.58
N ASN A 166 22.85 -22.88 1.89
CA ASN A 166 22.34 -24.01 2.68
C ASN A 166 20.79 -24.07 2.66
N CYS A 167 20.11 -22.92 2.73
CA CYS A 167 18.65 -22.88 2.59
C CYS A 167 18.19 -23.35 1.20
N ALA A 168 18.89 -22.97 0.14
CA ALA A 168 18.60 -23.39 -1.23
C ALA A 168 18.86 -24.90 -1.44
N GLU A 169 19.92 -25.45 -0.84
CA GLU A 169 20.23 -26.88 -0.88
C GLU A 169 19.13 -27.71 -0.18
N LYS A 170 18.69 -27.28 1.02
CA LYS A 170 17.57 -27.93 1.73
C LYS A 170 16.28 -27.89 0.94
N LEU A 171 16.00 -26.77 0.29
CA LEU A 171 14.85 -26.64 -0.59
C LEU A 171 14.92 -27.61 -1.76
N SER A 172 16.07 -27.67 -2.43
CA SER A 172 16.28 -28.54 -3.59
C SER A 172 16.03 -30.00 -3.22
N LYS A 173 16.62 -30.44 -2.10
CA LYS A 173 16.39 -31.79 -1.56
C LYS A 173 14.92 -32.07 -1.24
N TYR A 174 14.22 -31.11 -0.62
CA TYR A 174 12.78 -31.25 -0.34
C TYR A 174 11.95 -31.43 -1.62
N LEU A 175 12.27 -30.67 -2.67
CA LEU A 175 11.59 -30.76 -3.96
C LEU A 175 11.88 -32.12 -4.64
N GLU A 176 13.14 -32.56 -4.64
CA GLU A 176 13.55 -33.87 -5.14
C GLU A 176 12.78 -35.00 -4.45
N GLU A 177 12.75 -35.01 -3.11
CA GLU A 177 12.02 -36.02 -2.32
C GLU A 177 10.51 -36.03 -2.65
N LYS A 178 9.89 -34.85 -2.81
CA LYS A 178 8.47 -34.74 -3.13
C LYS A 178 8.14 -35.22 -4.54
N THR A 179 8.98 -34.88 -5.51
CA THR A 179 8.82 -35.31 -6.90
C THR A 179 9.07 -36.82 -7.08
N ALA A 180 10.04 -37.39 -6.36
CA ALA A 180 10.34 -38.82 -6.37
C ALA A 180 9.18 -39.68 -5.82
N GLN A 181 8.35 -39.13 -4.92
CA GLN A 181 7.17 -39.80 -4.36
C GLN A 181 5.96 -39.83 -5.31
N GLY A 182 6.11 -39.39 -6.57
CA GLY A 182 5.01 -39.29 -7.55
C GLY A 182 4.05 -38.12 -7.31
N ASN A 183 4.30 -37.29 -6.29
CA ASN A 183 3.52 -36.08 -6.02
C ASN A 183 4.08 -34.92 -6.88
N ALA A 184 3.59 -34.82 -8.12
CA ALA A 184 4.01 -33.78 -9.05
C ALA A 184 3.39 -32.39 -8.80
N VAL A 185 2.40 -32.29 -7.91
CA VAL A 185 1.73 -31.01 -7.58
C VAL A 185 2.33 -30.44 -6.30
N ILE A 186 3.11 -29.37 -6.45
CA ILE A 186 3.76 -28.66 -5.34
C ILE A 186 3.14 -27.26 -5.21
N GLU A 187 2.60 -26.97 -4.03
CA GLU A 187 2.09 -25.63 -3.71
C GLU A 187 3.25 -24.67 -3.45
N THR A 188 3.67 -23.95 -4.50
CA THR A 188 4.86 -23.08 -4.49
C THR A 188 4.75 -21.96 -3.47
N LYS A 189 3.55 -21.45 -3.19
CA LYS A 189 3.33 -20.42 -2.16
C LYS A 189 3.80 -20.88 -0.78
N ASN A 190 3.43 -22.10 -0.39
CA ASN A 190 3.82 -22.63 0.91
C ASN A 190 5.33 -22.85 0.98
N VAL A 191 5.91 -23.40 -0.08
CA VAL A 191 7.36 -23.60 -0.20
C VAL A 191 8.12 -22.27 -0.05
N CYS A 192 7.69 -21.22 -0.75
CA CYS A 192 8.25 -19.87 -0.62
C CYS A 192 8.13 -19.31 0.79
N ILE A 193 7.00 -19.51 1.46
CA ILE A 193 6.80 -19.07 2.85
C ILE A 193 7.76 -19.80 3.80
N TYR A 194 7.91 -21.12 3.65
CA TYR A 194 8.86 -21.89 4.46
C TYR A 194 10.27 -21.35 4.29
N ILE A 195 10.76 -21.20 3.05
CA ILE A 195 12.07 -20.60 2.76
C ILE A 195 12.18 -19.22 3.40
N TYR A 196 11.17 -18.37 3.27
CA TYR A 196 11.18 -17.02 3.81
C TYR A 196 11.27 -17.03 5.34
N ILE A 197 10.53 -17.89 6.03
CA ILE A 197 10.59 -18.03 7.50
C ILE A 197 11.97 -18.54 7.96
N TYR A 198 12.55 -19.52 7.25
CA TYR A 198 13.91 -20.00 7.52
C TYR A 198 14.96 -18.89 7.27
N ASN A 199 14.78 -18.06 6.25
CA ASN A 199 15.62 -16.89 5.97
C ASN A 199 15.37 -15.71 6.92
N CYS A 200 14.17 -15.54 7.45
CA CYS A 200 13.87 -14.53 8.47
C CYS A 200 14.51 -14.89 9.82
N LYS A 201 14.65 -16.19 10.14
CA LYS A 201 15.54 -16.60 11.24
C LYS A 201 17.00 -16.22 10.99
N ILE A 202 17.44 -16.13 9.74
CA ILE A 202 18.79 -15.68 9.36
C ILE A 202 18.90 -14.15 9.45
N LEU A 203 17.85 -13.40 9.12
CA LEU A 203 17.76 -11.97 9.42
C LEU A 203 17.73 -11.68 10.93
N SER A 204 17.24 -12.61 11.76
CA SER A 204 17.41 -12.52 13.22
C SER A 204 18.85 -12.79 13.68
N PHE A 205 19.69 -13.39 12.81
CA PHE A 205 21.14 -13.53 12.98
C PHE A 205 21.91 -12.30 12.48
N ILE A 206 21.35 -11.54 11.52
CA ILE A 206 21.74 -10.15 11.28
C ILE A 206 21.21 -9.32 12.47
N ARG A 207 22.06 -9.25 13.49
CA ARG A 207 21.96 -8.53 14.77
C ARG A 207 21.72 -7.01 14.65
N ILE A 208 21.25 -6.51 13.50
CA ILE A 208 21.12 -5.09 13.13
C ILE A 208 19.69 -4.57 13.33
N LEU A 209 18.66 -5.44 13.40
CA LEU A 209 17.27 -4.98 13.57
C LEU A 209 16.70 -5.11 14.99
N ASN A 210 17.50 -5.38 16.02
CA ASN A 210 16.95 -5.64 17.36
C ASN A 210 17.67 -4.91 18.51
N PRO A 211 17.34 -3.61 18.75
CA PRO A 211 17.59 -2.98 20.05
C PRO A 211 16.61 -3.48 21.16
N TYR A 212 15.63 -4.31 20.84
CA TYR A 212 14.51 -4.69 21.72
C TYR A 212 14.64 -6.05 22.43
N ARG A 213 15.87 -6.53 22.64
CA ARG A 213 16.14 -7.77 23.38
C ARG A 213 15.63 -7.75 24.83
N ARG A 214 15.39 -6.56 25.40
CA ARG A 214 14.81 -6.39 26.75
C ARG A 214 13.29 -6.63 26.78
N GLU A 215 12.54 -6.13 25.80
CA GLU A 215 11.06 -6.24 25.81
C GLU A 215 10.58 -7.69 25.59
N ILE A 216 11.26 -8.47 24.74
CA ILE A 216 10.90 -9.87 24.48
C ILE A 216 11.18 -10.79 25.70
N ARG A 217 12.16 -10.46 26.56
CA ARG A 217 12.36 -11.20 27.83
C ARG A 217 11.24 -10.93 28.83
N VAL A 218 10.78 -9.69 28.90
CA VAL A 218 9.65 -9.30 29.78
C VAL A 218 8.37 -10.01 29.33
N LEU A 219 8.14 -10.16 28.03
CA LEU A 219 7.00 -10.91 27.50
C LEU A 219 7.11 -12.42 27.76
N ARG A 220 8.30 -13.03 27.68
CA ARG A 220 8.48 -14.44 28.06
C ARG A 220 8.28 -14.70 29.55
N ALA A 221 8.60 -13.75 30.42
CA ALA A 221 8.42 -13.87 31.87
C ALA A 221 6.94 -13.74 32.30
N LYS A 222 6.07 -13.15 31.46
CA LYS A 222 4.62 -13.06 31.72
C LYS A 222 3.81 -14.25 31.15
N VAL A 223 4.44 -15.11 30.35
CA VAL A 223 3.82 -16.27 29.68
C VAL A 223 4.31 -17.60 30.30
N ARG A 224 5.06 -17.53 31.40
CA ARG A 224 5.34 -18.68 32.28
C ARG A 224 4.69 -18.46 33.62
#